data_AF-A0A3B8W4X2-F1
#
_entry.id   AF-A0A3B8W4X2-F1
#
_cell.length_a   1.000
_cell.length_b   1.000
_cell.length_c   1.000
_cell.angle_alpha   90.00
_cell.angle_beta   90.00
_cell.angle_gamma   90.00
#
_symmetry.space_group_name_H-M   'P 1'
#
loop_
_entity.id
_entity.type
_entity.pdbx_description
1 polymer ?
#
loop_
_entity_poly.entity_id
_entity_poly.type
_entity_poly.pdbx_seq_one_letter_code
_entity_poly.pdbx_strand_id
1 'polypeptide(L)'
;EASTIPDSLRRAFRTKAGRTVYDGAGLEPEIKIESELLGAAVTELAYSGYVFDYATRYVHTHPAPASLVGFKLSDEEYGKFVRWLQEQKFTYTTPLEKRAQELSEAAKRERFYPDLEASLKEINKR
;
A
#
# COMPACT_ATOMS: atom_id res chain seq x y z
N GLU A 1 -17.17 9.19 2.51
CA GLU A 1 -17.79 8.57 1.32
C GLU A 1 -18.52 9.66 0.57
N ALA A 2 -18.21 9.85 -0.72
CA ALA A 2 -18.91 10.84 -1.54
C ALA A 2 -20.30 10.30 -1.86
N SER A 3 -21.34 11.04 -1.48
CA SER A 3 -22.73 10.73 -1.83
C SER A 3 -22.87 10.60 -3.34
N THR A 4 -23.11 9.39 -3.84
CA THR A 4 -23.35 9.13 -5.27
C THR A 4 -24.65 9.82 -5.69
N ILE A 5 -24.53 10.92 -6.41
CA ILE A 5 -25.69 11.59 -7.03
C ILE A 5 -26.02 10.80 -8.31
N PRO A 6 -27.28 10.39 -8.53
CA PRO A 6 -27.69 9.74 -9.78
C PRO A 6 -27.37 10.60 -11.00
N ASP A 7 -26.86 10.00 -12.08
CA ASP A 7 -26.45 10.73 -13.29
C ASP A 7 -27.57 11.57 -13.92
N SER A 8 -28.83 11.21 -13.69
CA SER A 8 -30.00 11.99 -14.12
C SER A 8 -30.10 13.38 -13.48
N LEU A 9 -29.47 13.58 -12.32
CA LEU A 9 -29.43 14.85 -11.60
C LEU A 9 -28.10 15.59 -11.82
N ARG A 10 -27.16 15.00 -12.56
CA ARG A 10 -25.82 15.58 -12.80
C ARG A 10 -25.81 16.36 -14.11
N ARG A 11 -25.14 17.51 -14.09
CA ARG A 11 -24.94 18.33 -15.29
C ARG A 11 -23.75 17.81 -16.09
N ALA A 12 -23.96 17.59 -17.39
CA ALA A 12 -22.91 17.17 -18.32
C ALA A 12 -22.13 18.38 -18.86
N PHE A 13 -20.81 18.24 -18.92
CA PHE A 13 -19.85 19.19 -19.49
C PHE A 13 -18.96 18.50 -20.51
N ARG A 14 -18.26 19.27 -21.35
CA ARG A 14 -17.29 18.73 -22.33
C ARG A 14 -15.90 19.34 -22.12
N THR A 15 -14.89 18.49 -22.11
CA THR A 15 -13.48 18.92 -22.15
C THR A 15 -13.13 19.48 -23.53
N LYS A 16 -12.01 20.20 -23.65
CA LYS A 16 -11.51 20.71 -24.96
C LYS A 16 -11.31 19.61 -26.00
N ALA A 17 -11.02 18.38 -25.55
CA ALA A 17 -10.87 17.21 -26.41
C ALA A 17 -12.19 16.46 -26.68
N GLY A 18 -13.34 17.01 -26.29
CA GLY A 18 -14.67 16.47 -26.59
C GLY A 18 -15.22 15.42 -25.61
N ARG A 19 -14.41 14.96 -24.64
CA ARG A 19 -14.84 14.01 -23.60
C ARG A 19 -15.93 14.61 -22.72
N THR A 20 -17.04 13.89 -22.53
CA THR A 20 -18.13 14.25 -21.62
C THR A 20 -17.72 13.96 -20.18
N VAL A 21 -17.92 14.92 -19.28
CA VAL A 21 -17.67 14.79 -17.84
C VAL A 21 -18.88 15.28 -17.06
N TYR A 22 -19.18 14.66 -15.93
CA TYR A 22 -20.34 14.99 -15.11
C TYR A 22 -19.91 15.73 -13.84
N ASP A 23 -20.66 16.74 -13.44
CA ASP A 23 -20.39 17.50 -12.21
C ASP A 23 -20.48 16.63 -10.93
N GLY A 24 -19.90 17.11 -9.84
CA GLY A 24 -20.22 16.67 -8.48
C GLY A 24 -19.54 15.42 -7.92
N ALA A 25 -18.67 14.73 -8.66
CA ALA A 25 -17.96 13.53 -8.15
C ALA A 25 -16.45 13.48 -8.46
N GLY A 26 -15.85 14.59 -8.91
CA GLY A 26 -14.44 14.61 -9.31
C GLY A 26 -14.18 13.91 -10.65
N LEU A 27 -12.94 13.46 -10.87
CA LEU A 27 -12.55 12.73 -12.08
C LEU A 27 -12.98 11.27 -11.97
N GLU A 28 -14.18 10.97 -12.44
CA GLU A 28 -14.68 9.60 -12.55
C GLU A 28 -13.98 8.88 -13.73
N PRO A 29 -13.30 7.73 -13.50
CA PRO A 29 -12.65 6.99 -14.56
C PRO A 29 -13.69 6.27 -15.43
N GLU A 30 -13.51 6.31 -16.75
CA GLU A 30 -14.38 5.61 -17.70
C GLU A 30 -14.27 4.08 -17.59
N ILE A 31 -13.08 3.61 -17.20
CA ILE A 31 -12.80 2.21 -16.94
C ILE A 31 -12.44 2.10 -15.47
N LYS A 32 -13.32 1.45 -14.69
CA LYS A 32 -12.98 1.05 -13.33
C LYS A 32 -11.98 -0.08 -13.41
N ILE A 33 -10.75 0.20 -12.99
CA ILE A 33 -9.72 -0.81 -12.80
C ILE A 33 -9.80 -1.23 -11.34
N GLU A 34 -9.89 -2.53 -11.08
CA GLU A 34 -9.79 -3.03 -9.71
C GLU A 34 -8.38 -2.73 -9.20
N SER A 35 -8.28 -2.09 -8.04
CA SER A 35 -6.98 -1.92 -7.40
C SER A 35 -6.49 -3.30 -6.97
N GLU A 36 -5.26 -3.62 -7.37
CA GLU A 36 -4.60 -4.81 -6.84
C GLU A 36 -4.40 -4.65 -5.33
N LEU A 37 -4.76 -5.68 -4.57
CA LEU A 37 -4.55 -5.74 -3.13
C LEU A 37 -3.07 -6.01 -2.87
N LEU A 38 -2.33 -4.95 -2.58
CA LEU A 38 -0.93 -5.08 -2.16
C LEU A 38 -0.84 -5.84 -0.84
N GLY A 39 0.11 -6.79 -0.77
CA GLY A 39 0.45 -7.46 0.48
C GLY A 39 0.97 -6.47 1.53
N ALA A 40 0.79 -6.78 2.82
CA ALA A 40 1.14 -5.89 3.92
C ALA A 40 2.58 -5.36 3.85
N ALA A 41 3.54 -6.21 3.46
CA ALA A 41 4.94 -5.80 3.30
C ALA A 41 5.14 -4.77 2.17
N VAL A 42 4.48 -4.95 1.02
CA VAL A 42 4.60 -4.02 -0.12
C VAL A 42 3.93 -2.68 0.20
N THR A 43 2.79 -2.75 0.87
CA THR A 43 2.08 -1.58 1.39
C THR A 43 2.97 -0.81 2.36
N GLU A 44 3.57 -1.48 3.34
CA GLU A 44 4.49 -0.83 4.29
C GLU A 44 5.71 -0.24 3.60
N LEU A 45 6.32 -0.96 2.64
CA LEU A 45 7.44 -0.45 1.84
C LEU A 45 7.09 0.85 1.09
N ALA A 46 5.87 0.95 0.56
CA ALA A 46 5.40 2.14 -0.14
C ALA A 46 5.16 3.31 0.84
N TYR A 47 4.56 3.05 2.00
CA TYR A 47 4.27 4.09 3.00
C TYR A 47 5.50 4.58 3.75
N SER A 48 6.42 3.68 4.09
CA SER A 48 7.66 3.99 4.83
C SER A 48 8.70 4.73 3.99
N GLY A 49 8.53 4.79 2.66
CA GLY A 49 9.43 5.51 1.75
C GLY A 49 10.72 4.74 1.40
N TYR A 50 10.93 3.54 1.92
CA TYR A 50 12.17 2.77 1.67
C TYR A 50 12.42 2.50 0.18
N VAL A 51 11.36 2.37 -0.63
CA VAL A 51 11.51 2.23 -2.09
C VAL A 51 12.13 3.49 -2.70
N PHE A 52 11.69 4.67 -2.25
CA PHE A 52 12.18 5.96 -2.72
C PHE A 52 13.63 6.21 -2.29
N ASP A 53 13.94 5.90 -1.04
CA ASP A 53 15.30 6.03 -0.50
C ASP A 53 16.28 5.11 -1.23
N TYR A 54 15.88 3.86 -1.48
CA TYR A 54 16.70 2.95 -2.25
C TYR A 54 16.88 3.41 -3.69
N ALA A 55 15.82 3.90 -4.34
CA ALA A 55 15.92 4.45 -5.68
C ALA A 55 16.91 5.62 -5.74
N THR A 56 16.88 6.50 -4.73
CA THR A 56 17.85 7.61 -4.60
C THR A 56 19.27 7.06 -4.49
N ARG A 57 19.53 6.07 -3.64
CA ARG A 57 20.85 5.42 -3.54
C ARG A 57 21.26 4.75 -4.86
N TYR A 58 20.32 4.08 -5.52
CA TYR A 58 20.56 3.33 -6.74
C TYR A 58 21.09 4.24 -7.85
N VAL A 59 20.46 5.39 -8.08
CA VAL A 59 20.88 6.34 -9.14
C VAL A 59 22.23 7.00 -8.87
N HIS A 60 22.70 7.05 -7.62
CA HIS A 60 24.05 7.54 -7.31
C HIS A 60 25.15 6.60 -7.82
N THR A 61 24.83 5.32 -8.00
CA THR A 61 25.77 4.28 -8.43
C THR A 61 25.49 3.76 -9.83
N HIS A 62 24.29 4.02 -10.36
CA HIS A 62 23.83 3.63 -11.68
C HIS A 62 23.40 4.90 -12.44
N PRO A 63 24.26 5.45 -13.32
CA PRO A 63 23.92 6.60 -14.14
C PRO A 63 22.59 6.37 -14.86
N ALA A 64 21.66 7.31 -14.72
CA ALA A 64 20.34 7.16 -15.32
C ALA A 64 20.46 7.14 -16.85
N PRO A 65 19.83 6.16 -17.54
CA PRO A 65 19.78 6.14 -18.99
C PRO A 65 18.93 7.32 -19.50
N ALA A 66 19.12 7.68 -20.78
CA ALA A 66 18.31 8.72 -21.44
C ALA A 66 16.80 8.40 -21.46
N SER A 67 16.43 7.13 -21.27
CA SER A 67 15.05 6.67 -21.17
C SER A 67 14.95 5.53 -20.15
N LEU A 68 13.92 5.59 -19.30
CA LEU A 68 13.54 4.52 -18.37
C LEU A 68 12.49 3.56 -18.94
N VAL A 69 12.11 3.73 -20.22
CA VAL A 69 11.16 2.83 -20.87
C VAL A 69 11.76 1.42 -20.91
N GLY A 70 11.07 0.47 -20.30
CA GLY A 70 11.53 -0.92 -20.19
C GLY A 70 12.59 -1.15 -19.11
N PHE A 71 12.82 -0.18 -18.21
CA PHE A 71 13.66 -0.39 -17.04
C PHE A 71 13.20 -1.61 -16.25
N LYS A 72 14.18 -2.45 -15.89
CA LYS A 72 13.98 -3.60 -15.01
C LYS A 72 15.18 -3.69 -14.08
N LEU A 73 14.88 -3.97 -12.82
CA LEU A 73 15.91 -4.41 -11.88
C LEU A 73 16.30 -5.84 -12.23
N SER A 74 17.59 -6.13 -12.31
CA SER A 74 18.10 -7.50 -12.35
C SER A 74 17.91 -8.19 -10.99
N ASP A 75 17.94 -9.53 -10.98
CA ASP A 75 17.85 -10.31 -9.75
C ASP A 75 18.99 -9.98 -8.76
N GLU A 76 20.18 -9.65 -9.28
CA GLU A 76 21.32 -9.25 -8.45
C GLU A 76 21.08 -7.90 -7.76
N GLU A 77 20.57 -6.92 -8.51
CA GLU A 77 20.20 -5.61 -7.96
C GLU A 77 19.05 -5.72 -6.96
N TYR A 78 18.09 -6.61 -7.23
CA TYR A 78 17.02 -6.91 -6.27
C TYR A 78 17.58 -7.51 -4.98
N GLY A 79 18.54 -8.44 -5.08
CA GLY A 79 19.24 -8.97 -3.92
C GLY A 79 20.04 -7.92 -3.13
N LYS A 80 20.51 -6.85 -3.79
CA LYS A 80 21.13 -5.70 -3.10
C LYS A 80 20.09 -4.85 -2.37
N PHE A 81 18.90 -4.67 -2.94
CA PHE A 81 17.78 -4.00 -2.29
C PHE A 81 17.36 -4.73 -1.01
N VAL A 82 17.14 -6.05 -1.10
CA VAL A 82 16.73 -6.87 0.05
C VAL A 82 17.75 -6.79 1.19
N ARG A 83 19.06 -6.88 0.88
CA ARG A 83 20.13 -6.76 1.89
C ARG A 83 20.13 -5.39 2.56
N TRP A 84 20.03 -4.33 1.77
CA TRP A 84 19.95 -2.97 2.32
C TRP A 84 18.71 -2.79 3.21
N LEU A 85 17.57 -3.35 2.80
CA LEU A 85 16.34 -3.28 3.57
C LEU A 85 16.46 -3.98 4.93
N GLN A 86 17.20 -5.09 5.00
CA GLN A 86 17.54 -5.76 6.27
C GLN A 86 18.39 -4.87 7.19
N GLU A 87 19.34 -4.11 6.64
CA GLU A 87 20.14 -3.14 7.40
C GLU A 87 19.29 -2.00 7.96
N GLN A 88 18.23 -1.60 7.25
CA GLN A 88 17.27 -0.59 7.71
C GLN A 88 16.32 -1.09 8.80
N LYS A 89 16.40 -2.38 9.16
CA LYS A 89 15.50 -3.04 10.13
C LYS A 89 14.03 -2.87 9.74
N PHE A 90 13.74 -2.98 8.45
CA PHE A 90 12.39 -2.95 7.93
C PHE A 90 11.52 -4.01 8.64
N THR A 91 10.37 -3.58 9.13
CA THR A 91 9.34 -4.45 9.70
C THR A 91 8.00 -4.03 9.13
N TYR A 92 7.06 -4.96 9.09
CA TYR A 92 5.69 -4.70 8.70
C TYR A 92 4.76 -5.47 9.64
N THR A 93 3.52 -5.02 9.74
CA THR A 93 2.49 -5.70 10.51
C THR A 93 1.29 -5.93 9.62
N THR A 94 0.83 -7.17 9.57
CA THR A 94 -0.37 -7.54 8.82
C THR A 94 -1.62 -7.00 9.51
N PRO A 95 -2.71 -6.79 8.77
CA PRO A 95 -3.99 -6.43 9.38
C PRO A 95 -4.42 -7.43 10.46
N LEU A 96 -4.17 -8.73 10.27
CA LEU A 96 -4.52 -9.77 11.23
C LEU A 96 -3.74 -9.62 12.55
N GLU A 97 -2.43 -9.43 12.49
CA GLU A 97 -1.59 -9.20 13.68
C GLU A 97 -2.02 -7.93 14.42
N LYS A 98 -2.33 -6.86 13.69
CA LYS A 98 -2.86 -5.63 14.29
C LYS A 98 -4.16 -5.90 15.05
N ARG A 99 -5.09 -6.67 14.47
CA ARG A 99 -6.35 -7.06 15.15
C ARG A 99 -6.10 -7.96 16.35
N ALA A 100 -5.15 -8.90 16.25
CA ALA A 100 -4.77 -9.76 17.36
C ALA A 100 -4.17 -8.95 18.53
N GLN A 101 -3.38 -7.93 18.22
CA GLN A 101 -2.84 -6.99 19.21
C GLN A 101 -3.95 -6.17 19.86
N GLU A 102 -4.87 -5.59 19.08
CA GLU A 102 -6.05 -4.86 19.58
C GLU A 102 -6.89 -5.75 20.53
N LEU A 103 -7.14 -7.01 20.13
CA LEU A 103 -7.87 -7.98 20.94
C LEU A 103 -7.11 -8.34 22.24
N SER A 104 -5.81 -8.53 22.15
CA SER A 104 -4.95 -8.77 23.32
C SER A 104 -5.03 -7.62 24.32
N GLU A 105 -5.01 -6.38 23.86
CA GLU A 105 -5.13 -5.20 24.73
C GLU A 105 -6.51 -5.09 25.38
N ALA A 106 -7.58 -5.36 24.63
CA ALA A 106 -8.94 -5.42 25.17
C ALA A 106 -9.09 -6.52 26.23
N ALA A 107 -8.60 -7.74 25.94
CA ALA A 107 -8.64 -8.86 26.87
C ALA A 107 -7.87 -8.59 28.18
N LYS A 108 -6.75 -7.85 28.12
CA LYS A 108 -6.02 -7.41 29.33
C LYS A 108 -6.84 -6.43 30.16
N ARG A 109 -7.52 -5.49 29.52
CA ARG A 109 -8.38 -4.50 30.18
C ARG A 109 -9.58 -5.15 30.87
N GLU A 110 -10.16 -6.15 30.24
CA GLU A 110 -11.36 -6.87 30.72
C GLU A 110 -11.04 -8.10 31.59
N ARG A 111 -9.75 -8.36 31.85
CA ARG A 111 -9.25 -9.50 32.66
C ARG A 111 -9.52 -10.89 32.06
N PHE A 112 -9.86 -10.98 30.77
CA PHE A 112 -10.00 -12.23 30.00
C PHE A 112 -8.68 -12.70 29.35
N TYR A 113 -7.58 -11.96 29.54
CA TYR A 113 -6.29 -12.31 28.94
C TYR A 113 -5.79 -13.73 29.26
N PRO A 114 -5.89 -14.24 30.51
CA PRO A 114 -5.42 -15.59 30.82
C PRO A 114 -6.11 -16.68 29.97
N ASP A 115 -7.40 -16.50 29.67
CA ASP A 115 -8.19 -17.47 28.90
C ASP A 115 -7.86 -17.43 27.40
N LEU A 116 -7.44 -16.28 26.90
CA LEU A 116 -7.18 -16.04 25.47
C LEU A 116 -5.69 -16.09 25.10
N GLU A 117 -4.79 -16.16 26.09
CA GLU A 117 -3.35 -16.05 25.89
C GLU A 117 -2.81 -17.10 24.91
N ALA A 118 -3.22 -18.36 25.06
CA ALA A 118 -2.76 -19.45 24.21
C ALA A 118 -3.16 -19.23 22.74
N SER A 119 -4.43 -18.90 22.48
CA SER A 119 -4.94 -18.64 21.13
C SER A 119 -4.28 -17.42 20.48
N LEU A 120 -4.04 -16.35 21.25
CA LEU A 120 -3.38 -15.14 20.75
C LEU A 120 -1.90 -15.38 20.43
N LYS A 121 -1.19 -16.19 21.22
CA LYS A 121 0.20 -16.57 20.95
C LYS A 121 0.33 -17.39 19.66
N GLU A 122 -0.59 -18.30 19.39
CA GLU A 122 -0.58 -19.09 18.15
C GLU A 122 -0.81 -18.22 16.90
N ILE A 123 -1.67 -17.19 16.99
CA ILE A 123 -1.90 -16.25 15.88
C ILE A 123 -0.64 -15.43 15.54
N ASN A 124 0.16 -15.07 16.55
CA ASN A 124 1.34 -14.20 16.41
C ASN A 124 2.65 -14.94 16.07
N LYS A 125 2.63 -16.27 15.94
CA LYS A 125 3.86 -17.08 15.74
C LYS A 125 4.23 -17.29 14.27
N ARG A 126 3.49 -16.69 13.35
CA ARG A 126 3.69 -16.81 11.90
C ARG A 126 4.78 -15.89 11.37
#